data_AF-A0A849IJ81-F1
#
_entry.id   AF-A0A849IJ81-F1
#
_cell.length_a   1.000
_cell.length_b   1.000
_cell.length_c   1.000
_cell.angle_alpha   90.00
_cell.angle_beta   90.00
_cell.angle_gamma   90.00
#
_symmetry.space_group_name_H-M   'P 1'
#
loop_
_entity.id
_entity.type
_entity.pdbx_description
1 polymer ?
#
loop_
_entity_poly.entity_id
_entity_poly.type
_entity_poly.pdbx_seq_one_letter_code
_entity_poly.pdbx_strand_id
1 'polypeptide(L)'
;MALRVCTRVGCPNLVKKQTAKYCSVRCSAEDPDRRARLRERARSGRVLPLARQLQLDFDSEEQQLASLATGREEVPQGLARWAV
;
A
#
# COMPACT_ATOMS: atom_id res chain seq x y z
N MET A 1 24.62 10.14 -20.04
CA MET A 1 23.50 9.20 -19.87
C MET A 1 22.23 9.82 -20.44
N ALA A 2 21.59 9.21 -21.45
CA ALA A 2 20.35 9.76 -22.03
C ALA A 2 19.18 9.62 -21.04
N LEU A 3 18.47 10.72 -20.80
CA LEU A 3 17.26 10.72 -19.97
C LEU A 3 16.08 10.15 -20.77
N ARG A 4 15.37 9.20 -20.18
CA ARG A 4 14.19 8.57 -20.82
C ARG A 4 12.96 9.42 -20.55
N VAL A 5 12.00 9.38 -21.48
CA VAL A 5 10.69 10.02 -21.31
C VAL A 5 9.78 9.15 -20.43
N CYS A 6 8.92 9.80 -19.65
CA CYS A 6 7.93 9.13 -18.82
C CYS A 6 6.99 8.26 -19.68
N THR A 7 6.67 7.06 -19.20
CA THR A 7 5.79 6.15 -19.95
C THR A 7 4.29 6.48 -19.85
N ARG A 8 3.87 7.42 -19.00
CA ARG A 8 2.45 7.80 -18.93
C ARG A 8 2.08 8.53 -20.23
N VAL A 9 1.06 8.03 -20.92
CA VAL A 9 0.55 8.67 -22.15
C VAL A 9 0.25 10.14 -21.89
N GLY A 10 0.74 11.02 -22.77
CA GLY A 10 0.58 12.47 -22.65
C GLY A 10 1.46 13.14 -21.59
N CYS A 11 2.45 12.45 -21.00
CA CYS A 11 3.44 13.09 -20.13
C CYS A 11 4.78 13.28 -20.87
N PRO A 12 5.19 14.53 -21.19
CA PRO A 12 6.46 14.79 -21.87
C PRO A 12 7.68 14.81 -20.91
N ASN A 13 7.47 14.64 -19.61
CA ASN A 13 8.52 14.79 -18.61
C ASN A 13 9.57 13.67 -18.69
N LEU A 14 10.82 14.03 -18.40
CA LEU A 14 11.92 13.09 -18.29
C LEU A 14 11.91 12.37 -16.94
N VAL A 15 12.40 11.12 -16.95
CA VAL A 15 12.55 10.31 -15.76
C VAL A 15 13.88 10.63 -15.08
N LYS A 16 13.84 10.90 -13.76
CA LYS A 16 15.00 11.26 -12.94
C LYS A 16 16.05 10.14 -12.80
N LYS A 17 15.61 8.88 -12.77
CA LYS A 17 16.47 7.70 -12.59
C LYS A 17 16.41 6.83 -13.85
N GLN A 18 17.54 6.29 -14.28
CA GLN A 18 17.58 5.40 -15.46
C GLN A 18 16.70 4.16 -15.32
N THR A 19 16.53 3.64 -14.10
CA THR A 19 15.69 2.46 -13.82
C THR A 19 14.22 2.80 -13.66
N ALA A 20 13.87 4.07 -13.48
CA ALA A 20 12.49 4.45 -13.29
C ALA A 20 11.74 4.49 -14.63
N LYS A 21 10.44 4.21 -14.56
CA LYS A 21 9.53 4.24 -15.71
C LYS A 21 8.69 5.52 -15.76
N TYR A 22 8.46 6.13 -14.60
CA TYR A 22 7.63 7.32 -14.45
C TYR A 22 8.42 8.46 -13.84
N CYS A 23 8.11 9.69 -14.22
CA CYS A 23 8.74 10.88 -13.65
C CYS A 23 8.30 11.16 -12.20
N SER A 24 7.14 10.65 -11.79
CA SER A 24 6.56 10.82 -10.45
C SER A 24 5.63 9.66 -10.06
N VAL A 25 5.34 9.54 -8.76
CA VAL A 25 4.36 8.58 -8.22
C VAL A 25 2.97 8.85 -8.80
N ARG A 26 2.59 10.13 -8.93
CA ARG A 26 1.32 10.55 -9.54
C ARG A 26 1.15 9.99 -10.96
N CYS A 27 2.18 10.12 -11.80
CA CYS A 27 2.13 9.57 -13.16
C CYS A 27 1.98 8.05 -13.19
N SER A 28 2.55 7.34 -12.22
CA SER A 28 2.39 5.89 -12.10
C SER A 28 1.00 5.47 -11.59
N ALA A 29 0.33 6.32 -10.83
CA ALA A 29 -1.03 6.08 -10.32
C ALA A 29 -2.09 6.37 -11.38
N GLU A 30 -1.86 7.39 -12.22
CA GLU A 30 -2.79 7.82 -13.26
C GLU A 30 -2.66 7.04 -14.58
N ASP A 31 -1.55 6.31 -14.79
CA ASP A 31 -1.33 5.51 -16.00
C ASP A 31 -2.43 4.42 -16.18
N PRO A 32 -3.28 4.53 -17.22
CA PRO A 32 -4.38 3.59 -17.44
C PRO A 32 -3.89 2.18 -17.72
N ASP A 33 -2.78 2.01 -18.43
CA ASP A 33 -2.23 0.70 -18.78
C ASP A 33 -1.70 -0.02 -17.56
N ARG A 34 -1.04 0.73 -16.66
CA ARG A 34 -0.59 0.19 -15.38
C ARG A 34 -1.78 -0.24 -14.53
N ARG A 35 -2.84 0.56 -14.46
CA ARG A 35 -4.06 0.20 -13.73
C ARG A 35 -4.74 -1.05 -14.32
N ALA A 36 -4.81 -1.16 -15.64
CA ALA A 36 -5.35 -2.34 -16.31
C ALA A 36 -4.56 -3.62 -15.97
N ARG A 37 -3.22 -3.57 -16.08
CA ARG A 37 -2.34 -4.69 -15.68
C ARG A 37 -2.48 -5.06 -14.20
N LEU A 38 -2.59 -4.07 -13.31
CA LEU A 38 -2.80 -4.32 -11.88
C LEU A 38 -4.14 -4.99 -11.60
N ARG A 39 -5.22 -4.56 -12.27
CA ARG A 39 -6.54 -5.20 -12.17
C ARG A 39 -6.49 -6.63 -12.68
N GLU A 40 -5.83 -6.86 -13.80
CA GLU A 40 -5.68 -8.21 -14.36
C GLU A 40 -4.91 -9.12 -13.40
N ARG A 41 -3.79 -8.63 -12.84
CA ARG A 41 -3.04 -9.38 -11.82
C ARG A 41 -3.82 -9.61 -10.54
N ALA A 42 -4.68 -8.68 -10.14
CA ALA A 42 -5.54 -8.87 -8.97
C ALA A 42 -6.60 -9.96 -9.21
N ARG A 43 -7.06 -10.13 -10.45
CA ARG A 43 -8.00 -11.18 -10.86
C ARG A 43 -7.32 -12.53 -11.09
N SER A 44 -6.14 -12.52 -11.71
CA SER A 44 -5.37 -13.71 -12.08
C SER A 44 -4.46 -14.19 -10.95
N GLY A 45 -4.17 -13.32 -9.98
CA GLY A 45 -3.41 -13.66 -8.81
C GLY A 45 -4.16 -14.73 -8.05
N ARG A 46 -3.52 -15.87 -7.82
CA ARG A 46 -3.99 -16.79 -6.79
C ARG A 46 -4.14 -15.96 -5.53
N VAL A 47 -5.38 -15.74 -5.09
CA VAL A 47 -5.66 -15.28 -3.74
C VAL A 47 -5.12 -16.42 -2.89
N LEU A 48 -3.86 -16.29 -2.45
CA LEU A 48 -3.30 -17.23 -1.50
C LEU A 48 -4.24 -17.15 -0.30
N PRO A 49 -4.86 -18.26 0.11
CA PRO A 49 -5.72 -18.26 1.27
C PRO A 49 -4.90 -17.65 2.41
N LEU A 50 -5.33 -16.51 2.93
CA LEU A 50 -4.75 -15.89 4.13
C LEU A 50 -4.73 -16.88 5.31
N ALA A 51 -5.54 -17.94 5.23
CA ALA A 51 -5.53 -19.12 6.09
C ALA A 51 -4.16 -19.82 6.25
N ARG A 52 -3.17 -19.53 5.40
CA ARG A 52 -1.79 -20.06 5.54
C ARG A 52 -0.73 -19.00 5.80
N GLN A 53 -1.10 -17.72 5.91
CA GLN A 53 -0.10 -16.65 6.06
C GLN A 53 0.20 -16.31 7.52
N LEU A 54 -0.68 -16.64 8.47
CA LEU A 54 -0.46 -16.43 9.89
C LEU A 54 -1.23 -17.50 10.69
N GLN A 55 -0.54 -18.57 11.11
CA GLN A 55 -0.99 -19.32 12.29
C GLN A 55 -0.69 -18.42 13.49
N LEU A 56 -1.66 -17.60 13.87
CA LEU A 56 -1.61 -16.88 15.13
C LEU A 56 -2.36 -17.74 16.13
N ASP A 57 -1.60 -18.52 16.88
CA ASP A 57 -2.13 -19.28 18.02
C ASP A 57 -2.40 -18.28 19.15
N PHE A 58 -3.51 -17.54 19.04
CA PHE A 58 -3.97 -16.62 20.07
C PHE A 58 -4.72 -17.36 21.19
N ASP A 59 -4.06 -18.31 21.86
CA ASP A 59 -4.69 -19.04 22.96
C ASP A 59 -4.69 -18.24 24.30
N SER A 60 -4.31 -16.96 24.29
CA SER A 60 -4.15 -16.17 25.53
C SER A 60 -4.26 -14.65 25.36
N GLU A 61 -4.03 -14.11 24.17
CA GLU A 61 -3.85 -12.66 24.00
C GLU A 61 -5.16 -11.87 23.89
N GLU A 62 -6.26 -12.44 23.38
CA GLU A 62 -7.55 -11.73 23.32
C GLU A 62 -8.07 -11.35 24.71
N GLN A 63 -7.80 -12.19 25.72
CA GLN A 63 -8.21 -11.95 27.10
C GLN A 63 -7.31 -10.93 27.81
N GLN A 64 -6.03 -10.88 27.46
CA GLN A 64 -5.14 -9.77 27.85
C GLN A 64 -5.55 -8.46 27.15
N LEU A 65 -5.91 -8.49 25.87
CA LEU A 65 -6.37 -7.31 25.13
C LEU A 65 -7.68 -6.75 25.71
N ALA A 66 -8.61 -7.62 26.11
CA ALA A 66 -9.83 -7.23 26.81
C ALA A 66 -9.54 -6.58 28.17
N SER A 67 -8.51 -7.02 28.89
CA SER A 67 -8.07 -6.40 30.14
C SER A 67 -7.34 -5.05 29.94
N LEU A 68 -6.71 -4.87 28.78
CA LEU A 68 -6.09 -3.59 28.38
C LEU A 68 -7.13 -2.58 27.90
N ALA A 69 -8.24 -3.03 27.30
CA ALA A 69 -9.35 -2.19 26.85
C ALA A 69 -10.10 -1.49 28.02
N THR A 70 -10.00 -2.02 29.24
CA THR A 70 -10.54 -1.38 30.45
C THR A 70 -9.67 -0.23 30.98
N GLY A 71 -8.48 0.00 30.44
CA GLY A 71 -7.51 0.97 30.95
C GLY A 71 -7.13 2.04 29.94
N ARG A 72 -7.87 3.15 29.94
CA ARG A 72 -7.55 4.44 29.30
C ARG A 72 -7.45 4.45 27.77
N GLU A 73 -8.49 5.04 27.21
CA GLU A 73 -8.58 5.58 25.84
C GLU A 73 -7.66 6.81 25.67
N GLU A 74 -6.36 6.67 25.94
CA GLU A 74 -5.38 7.71 25.59
C GLU A 74 -5.07 7.56 24.11
N VAL A 75 -5.65 8.44 23.29
CA VAL A 75 -5.36 8.52 21.85
C VAL A 75 -3.84 8.57 21.68
N PRO A 76 -3.22 7.62 20.96
CA PRO A 76 -1.77 7.63 20.74
C PRO A 76 -1.35 9.00 20.22
N GLN A 77 -0.27 9.58 20.76
CA GLN A 77 0.13 10.97 20.49
C GLN A 77 0.24 11.31 18.99
N GLY A 78 0.51 10.31 18.14
CA GLY A 78 0.54 10.43 16.68
C GLY A 78 -0.81 10.46 15.96
N LEU A 79 -1.92 10.19 16.66
CA LEU A 79 -3.30 10.14 16.16
C LEU A 79 -4.18 11.27 16.74
N ALA A 80 -3.68 12.02 17.72
CA ALA A 80 -4.41 13.13 18.36
C ALA A 80 -4.90 14.21 17.39
N ARG A 81 -4.23 14.39 16.24
CA ARG A 81 -4.63 15.36 15.20
C ARG A 81 -5.93 15.02 14.47
N TRP A 82 -6.50 13.83 14.69
CA TRP A 82 -7.71 13.34 14.03
C TRP A 82 -8.85 13.02 14.99
N ALA A 83 -8.64 13.20 16.31
CA ALA A 83 -9.68 13.10 17.32
C ALA A 83 -10.39 14.46 17.41
N VAL A 84 -11.54 14.58 16.74
CA VAL A 84 -12.52 15.67 16.87
C VAL A 84 -13.67 15.16 17.70
#